data_AF-L7JMU1-F1
#
_entry.id   AF-L7JMU1-F1
#
_cell.length_a   1.000
_cell.length_b   1.000
_cell.length_c   1.000
_cell.angle_alpha   90.00
_cell.angle_beta   90.00
_cell.angle_gamma   90.00
#
_symmetry.space_group_name_H-M   'P 1'
#
loop_
_entity.id
_entity.type
_entity.pdbx_description
1 polymer ?
#
loop_
_entity_poly.entity_id
_entity_poly.type
_entity_poly.pdbx_seq_one_letter_code
_entity_poly.pdbx_strand_id
1 'polypeptide(L)'
;MKSLFLTLGLLGLSASALAEKCGDANYDPKSYICHNGNFLCPVVNGEGLSYCNGACYSKFMYQCNSGTLSQLPLLEQGSKFTLTAWNPASPSVHGKAIANSGRHWWVGGETSSYCPDIVKDQGACPPGTVTAMAYSGGMNTLVPGGQGYYLNANWNVEVTQAHSSYIPSGSTVGGLVAYKNGGFINTNGQPTGWVACPGGSDGRWNLVAGNASSADALKSCTGINLQVNYLGDSSVPASAWQYI
;
A
#
# COMPACT_ATOMS: atom_id res chain seq x y z
N MET A 1 -41.57 -11.82 -59.61
CA MET A 1 -42.03 -11.71 -58.21
C MET A 1 -40.96 -10.95 -57.44
N LYS A 2 -41.32 -9.77 -56.89
CA LYS A 2 -40.39 -8.77 -56.37
C LYS A 2 -39.81 -9.21 -55.02
N SER A 3 -38.49 -9.27 -54.94
CA SER A 3 -37.73 -9.41 -53.69
C SER A 3 -37.96 -8.20 -52.79
N LEU A 4 -38.33 -8.46 -51.54
CA LEU A 4 -38.37 -7.47 -50.47
C LEU A 4 -37.55 -8.03 -49.30
N PHE A 5 -36.25 -7.71 -49.28
CA PHE A 5 -35.40 -7.94 -48.11
C PHE A 5 -35.54 -6.73 -47.20
N LEU A 6 -36.19 -6.92 -46.06
CA LEU A 6 -36.32 -5.93 -44.99
C LEU A 6 -35.07 -6.05 -44.10
N THR A 7 -34.08 -5.19 -44.32
CA THR A 7 -32.93 -5.08 -43.42
C THR A 7 -33.33 -4.30 -42.17
N LEU A 8 -33.54 -5.03 -41.07
CA LEU A 8 -33.68 -4.47 -39.73
C LEU A 8 -32.30 -3.95 -39.30
N GLY A 9 -32.10 -2.63 -39.39
CA GLY A 9 -30.90 -2.00 -38.84
C GLY A 9 -30.90 -2.09 -37.33
N LEU A 10 -30.00 -2.91 -36.76
CA LEU A 10 -29.63 -2.80 -35.36
C LEU A 10 -28.94 -1.45 -35.16
N LEU A 11 -29.65 -0.48 -34.56
CA LEU A 11 -29.00 0.66 -33.93
C LEU A 11 -28.22 0.14 -32.72
N GLY A 12 -26.91 -0.05 -32.92
CA GLY A 12 -25.98 -0.21 -31.81
C GLY A 12 -25.97 1.09 -31.00
N LEU A 13 -26.53 1.05 -29.80
CA LEU A 13 -26.29 2.07 -28.78
C LEU A 13 -24.82 1.98 -28.38
N SER A 14 -23.97 2.84 -28.95
CA SER A 14 -22.65 3.09 -28.43
C SER A 14 -22.79 3.78 -27.08
N ALA A 15 -22.51 3.05 -26.01
CA ALA A 15 -22.27 3.63 -24.69
C ALA A 15 -21.03 4.54 -24.81
N SER A 16 -21.27 5.84 -25.02
CA SER A 16 -20.23 6.85 -24.95
C SER A 16 -19.76 6.89 -23.50
N ALA A 17 -18.52 6.44 -23.27
CA ALA A 17 -17.83 6.78 -22.03
C ALA A 17 -17.91 8.30 -21.85
N LEU A 18 -18.43 8.76 -20.72
CA LEU A 18 -18.58 10.17 -20.37
C LEU A 18 -17.19 10.81 -20.30
N ALA A 19 -16.68 11.26 -21.45
CA ALA A 19 -15.47 12.04 -21.51
C ALA A 19 -15.76 13.41 -20.88
N GLU A 20 -15.01 13.75 -19.84
CA GLU A 20 -15.08 15.05 -19.19
C GLU A 20 -14.10 16.03 -19.85
N LYS A 21 -14.30 17.34 -19.65
CA LYS A 21 -13.42 18.38 -20.18
C LYS A 21 -12.49 18.95 -19.13
N CYS A 22 -11.24 19.15 -19.52
CA CYS A 22 -10.25 19.91 -18.77
C CYS A 22 -9.57 20.89 -19.75
N GLY A 23 -9.96 22.15 -19.69
CA GLY A 23 -9.70 23.12 -20.76
C GLY A 23 -10.33 22.64 -22.06
N ASP A 24 -9.52 22.56 -23.11
CA ASP A 24 -9.95 22.06 -24.42
C ASP A 24 -9.79 20.54 -24.58
N ALA A 25 -9.16 19.87 -23.61
CA ALA A 25 -8.92 18.43 -23.66
C ALA A 25 -10.11 17.63 -23.10
N ASN A 26 -10.51 16.60 -23.83
CA ASN A 26 -11.38 15.55 -23.30
C ASN A 26 -10.52 14.51 -22.55
N TYR A 27 -10.99 14.04 -21.39
CA TYR A 27 -10.27 13.04 -20.59
C TYR A 27 -11.20 11.98 -20.00
N ASP A 28 -10.63 10.83 -19.65
CA ASP A 28 -11.28 9.78 -18.88
C ASP A 28 -11.08 10.04 -17.37
N PRO A 29 -12.14 10.28 -16.58
CA PRO A 29 -12.04 10.56 -15.15
C PRO A 29 -11.54 9.38 -14.31
N LYS A 30 -11.45 8.17 -14.89
CA LYS A 30 -10.78 7.04 -14.23
C LYS A 30 -9.26 7.10 -14.35
N SER A 31 -8.76 7.79 -15.38
CA SER A 31 -7.34 7.84 -15.73
C SER A 31 -6.69 9.17 -15.34
N TYR A 32 -7.47 10.25 -15.25
CA TYR A 32 -6.99 11.59 -14.91
C TYR A 32 -7.95 12.34 -14.00
N ILE A 33 -7.43 13.34 -13.31
CA ILE A 33 -8.18 14.36 -12.57
C ILE A 33 -7.82 15.75 -13.12
N CYS A 34 -8.83 16.59 -13.33
CA CYS A 34 -8.63 17.97 -13.77
C CYS A 34 -8.46 18.92 -12.59
N HIS A 35 -7.37 19.69 -12.59
CA HIS A 35 -7.09 20.76 -11.64
C HIS A 35 -7.18 22.12 -12.31
N ASN A 36 -7.73 23.10 -11.58
CA ASN A 36 -7.86 24.50 -12.01
C ASN A 36 -8.53 24.69 -13.38
N GLY A 37 -9.33 23.71 -13.81
CA GLY A 37 -10.07 23.73 -15.07
C GLY A 37 -9.23 23.57 -16.33
N ASN A 38 -7.91 23.39 -16.26
CA ASN A 38 -7.04 23.29 -17.44
C ASN A 38 -5.77 22.42 -17.28
N PHE A 39 -5.55 21.79 -16.13
CA PHE A 39 -4.35 20.99 -15.88
C PHE A 39 -4.71 19.56 -15.50
N LEU A 40 -4.28 18.58 -16.29
CA LEU A 40 -4.57 17.16 -16.05
C LEU A 40 -3.45 16.51 -15.23
N CYS A 41 -3.86 15.84 -14.15
CA CYS A 41 -2.98 14.94 -13.40
C CYS A 41 -3.44 13.49 -13.53
N PRO A 42 -2.52 12.52 -13.69
CA PRO A 42 -2.90 11.12 -13.81
C PRO A 42 -3.44 10.58 -12.48
N VAL A 43 -4.24 9.54 -12.57
CA VAL A 43 -4.62 8.69 -11.44
C VAL A 43 -3.62 7.55 -11.34
N VAL A 44 -2.91 7.43 -10.22
CA VAL A 44 -1.88 6.40 -9.97
C VAL A 44 -2.26 5.61 -8.72
N ASN A 45 -2.40 4.28 -8.84
CA ASN A 45 -2.79 3.40 -7.73
C ASN A 45 -4.08 3.86 -7.01
N GLY A 46 -5.03 4.40 -7.77
CA GLY A 46 -6.28 4.98 -7.27
C GLY A 46 -6.15 6.42 -6.76
N GLU A 47 -4.96 7.00 -6.76
CA GLU A 47 -4.73 8.39 -6.33
C GLU A 47 -4.80 9.31 -7.53
N GLY A 48 -5.85 10.13 -7.62
CA GLY A 48 -5.80 11.31 -8.46
C GLY A 48 -4.71 12.24 -7.94
N LEU A 49 -3.58 12.30 -8.64
CA LEU A 49 -2.43 13.08 -8.18
C LEU A 49 -2.82 14.54 -8.01
N SER A 50 -2.27 15.16 -6.97
CA SER A 50 -2.55 16.55 -6.63
C SER A 50 -1.73 17.50 -7.47
N TYR A 51 -2.19 18.75 -7.55
CA TYR A 51 -1.52 19.80 -8.30
C TYR A 51 -0.79 20.78 -7.39
N CYS A 52 0.46 21.11 -7.74
CA CYS A 52 1.23 22.19 -7.12
C CYS A 52 2.04 22.91 -8.20
N ASN A 53 1.67 24.15 -8.52
CA ASN A 53 2.41 25.06 -9.40
C ASN A 53 2.98 24.41 -10.69
N GLY A 54 2.12 23.75 -11.47
CA GLY A 54 2.50 23.11 -12.73
C GLY A 54 2.99 21.67 -12.61
N ALA A 55 2.98 21.07 -11.42
CA ALA A 55 3.39 19.69 -11.20
C ALA A 55 2.29 18.84 -10.55
N CYS A 56 2.19 17.58 -10.99
CA CYS A 56 1.44 16.54 -10.31
C CYS A 56 2.29 15.90 -9.21
N TYR A 57 1.71 15.65 -8.04
CA TYR A 57 2.40 15.00 -6.94
C TYR A 57 1.49 14.06 -6.15
N SER A 58 2.09 13.04 -5.55
CA SER A 58 1.41 12.15 -4.61
C SER A 58 1.40 12.77 -3.21
N LYS A 59 0.23 12.86 -2.60
CA LYS A 59 0.07 13.28 -1.20
C LYS A 59 0.65 12.28 -0.21
N PHE A 60 0.99 11.06 -0.66
CA PHE A 60 1.68 10.08 0.19
C PHE A 60 3.16 10.40 0.37
N MET A 61 3.74 11.30 -0.42
CA MET A 61 5.16 11.65 -0.36
C MET A 61 5.43 13.14 -0.25
N TYR A 62 4.53 13.98 -0.75
CA TYR A 62 4.75 15.41 -0.84
C TYR A 62 3.55 16.21 -0.34
N GLN A 63 3.83 17.46 0.00
CA GLN A 63 2.85 18.49 0.34
C GLN A 63 3.14 19.76 -0.46
N CYS A 64 2.10 20.54 -0.73
CA CYS A 64 2.21 21.84 -1.40
C CYS A 64 1.82 22.94 -0.43
N ASN A 65 2.76 23.82 -0.08
CA ASN A 65 2.52 24.97 0.78
C ASN A 65 2.76 26.24 -0.01
N SER A 66 1.71 27.05 -0.22
CA SER A 66 1.78 28.32 -0.96
C SER A 66 2.49 28.21 -2.32
N GLY A 67 2.19 27.14 -3.08
CA GLY A 67 2.80 26.88 -4.40
C GLY A 67 4.20 26.27 -4.37
N THR A 68 4.77 26.02 -3.18
CA THR A 68 6.05 25.33 -3.03
C THR A 68 5.80 23.85 -2.71
N LEU A 69 6.26 22.97 -3.60
CA LEU A 69 6.25 21.53 -3.40
C LEU A 69 7.40 21.14 -2.46
N SER A 70 7.09 20.38 -1.41
CA SER A 70 8.08 19.86 -0.46
C SER A 70 7.76 18.42 -0.10
N GLN A 71 8.79 17.61 0.17
CA GLN A 71 8.60 16.25 0.64
C GLN A 71 8.04 16.27 2.06
N LEU A 72 7.16 15.30 2.37
CA LEU A 72 6.71 15.08 3.74
C LEU A 72 7.89 14.69 4.63
N PRO A 73 7.85 15.03 5.93
CA PRO A 73 8.84 14.56 6.87
C PRO A 73 8.71 13.04 7.06
N LEU A 74 9.84 12.36 7.24
CA LEU A 74 9.84 10.95 7.65
C LEU A 74 9.38 10.81 9.10
N LEU A 75 8.90 9.63 9.47
CA LEU A 75 8.77 9.28 10.88
C LEU A 75 10.13 9.32 11.58
N GLU A 76 10.13 9.64 12.87
CA GLU A 76 11.34 9.59 13.68
C GLU A 76 11.70 8.14 13.98
N GLN A 77 12.99 7.88 14.18
CA GLN A 77 13.43 6.54 14.57
C GLN A 77 12.78 6.14 15.89
N GLY A 78 12.24 4.93 15.92
CA GLY A 78 11.50 4.35 17.04
C GLY A 78 10.00 4.58 16.98
N SER A 79 9.49 5.53 16.17
CA SER A 79 8.05 5.79 16.03
C SER A 79 7.26 4.53 15.66
N LYS A 80 6.07 4.39 16.24
CA LYS A 80 5.17 3.27 15.98
C LYS A 80 4.09 3.64 14.97
N PHE A 81 3.79 2.72 14.07
CA PHE A 81 2.77 2.92 13.05
C PHE A 81 2.12 1.61 12.60
N THR A 82 0.90 1.68 12.07
CA THR A 82 0.29 0.62 11.24
C THR A 82 0.14 1.10 9.80
N LEU A 83 -0.29 0.20 8.91
CA LEU A 83 -0.54 0.50 7.52
C LEU A 83 -1.97 0.14 7.11
N THR A 84 -2.55 0.99 6.26
CA THR A 84 -3.84 0.75 5.62
C THR A 84 -3.67 0.84 4.10
N ALA A 85 -4.18 -0.14 3.37
CA ALA A 85 -4.19 -0.10 1.91
C ALA A 85 -5.19 0.97 1.41
N TRP A 86 -4.74 1.76 0.44
CA TRP A 86 -5.51 2.86 -0.11
C TRP A 86 -5.55 2.74 -1.64
N ASN A 87 -6.72 2.41 -2.17
CA ASN A 87 -7.10 2.64 -3.56
C ASN A 87 -8.63 2.72 -3.64
N PRO A 88 -9.25 3.91 -3.54
CA PRO A 88 -10.71 4.05 -3.47
C PRO A 88 -11.45 3.54 -4.71
N ALA A 89 -10.76 3.41 -5.85
CA ALA A 89 -11.31 2.79 -7.06
C ALA A 89 -11.39 1.25 -6.99
N SER A 90 -10.78 0.63 -5.97
CA SER A 90 -10.84 -0.81 -5.72
C SER A 90 -11.32 -1.12 -4.29
N PRO A 91 -12.65 -1.18 -4.07
CA PRO A 91 -13.25 -1.43 -2.75
C PRO A 91 -12.82 -2.76 -2.11
N SER A 92 -12.41 -3.74 -2.93
CA SER A 92 -11.92 -5.04 -2.45
C SER A 92 -10.59 -4.97 -1.70
N VAL A 93 -9.85 -3.86 -1.81
CA VAL A 93 -8.57 -3.65 -1.09
C VAL A 93 -8.53 -2.34 -0.32
N HIS A 94 -9.30 -1.33 -0.72
CA HIS A 94 -9.35 -0.03 -0.04
C HIS A 94 -9.75 -0.16 1.43
N GLY A 95 -9.05 0.55 2.31
CA GLY A 95 -9.35 0.60 3.74
C GLY A 95 -8.97 -0.67 4.51
N LYS A 96 -8.45 -1.70 3.85
CA LYS A 96 -7.99 -2.92 4.54
C LYS A 96 -6.67 -2.66 5.25
N ALA A 97 -6.59 -3.08 6.52
CA ALA A 97 -5.35 -3.06 7.27
C ALA A 97 -4.31 -4.02 6.65
N ILE A 98 -3.03 -3.71 6.81
CA ILE A 98 -1.97 -4.68 6.54
C ILE A 98 -1.83 -5.60 7.75
N ALA A 99 -1.90 -6.91 7.51
CA ALA A 99 -1.83 -7.93 8.56
C ALA A 99 -0.65 -8.89 8.32
N ASN A 100 0.13 -9.13 9.36
CA ASN A 100 1.14 -10.17 9.43
C ASN A 100 0.46 -11.49 9.79
N SER A 101 0.69 -12.52 8.98
CA SER A 101 0.32 -13.90 9.32
C SER A 101 1.24 -14.87 8.58
N GLY A 102 1.88 -15.78 9.31
CA GLY A 102 2.90 -16.67 8.76
C GLY A 102 4.22 -15.95 8.47
N ARG A 103 4.51 -14.87 9.22
CA ARG A 103 5.63 -13.93 8.99
C ARG A 103 5.60 -13.26 7.61
N HIS A 104 4.40 -13.12 7.04
CA HIS A 104 4.17 -12.57 5.72
C HIS A 104 3.10 -11.48 5.81
N TRP A 105 3.26 -10.37 5.10
CA TRP A 105 2.27 -9.29 5.12
C TRP A 105 1.20 -9.45 4.03
N TRP A 106 -0.04 -9.27 4.45
CA TRP A 106 -1.23 -9.38 3.63
C TRP A 106 -2.02 -8.07 3.67
N VAL A 107 -2.72 -7.75 2.60
CA VAL A 107 -3.75 -6.73 2.58
C VAL A 107 -5.07 -7.38 3.03
N GLY A 108 -5.54 -7.00 4.21
CA GLY A 108 -6.64 -7.65 4.92
C GLY A 108 -6.24 -8.92 5.67
N GLY A 109 -7.23 -9.58 6.25
CA GLY A 109 -7.03 -10.71 7.17
C GLY A 109 -6.76 -10.28 8.61
N GLU A 110 -6.39 -11.24 9.44
CA GLU A 110 -6.09 -11.02 10.86
C GLU A 110 -4.59 -11.11 11.14
N THR A 111 -4.14 -10.33 12.12
CA THR A 111 -2.75 -10.40 12.60
C THR A 111 -2.58 -11.66 13.43
N SER A 112 -1.59 -12.49 13.08
CA SER A 112 -1.15 -13.61 13.90
C SER A 112 0.01 -13.20 14.79
N SER A 113 -0.15 -13.43 16.09
CA SER A 113 0.87 -13.17 17.11
C SER A 113 0.90 -14.31 18.13
N TYR A 114 1.99 -14.39 18.87
CA TYR A 114 2.14 -15.34 19.96
C TYR A 114 2.66 -14.63 21.20
N CYS A 115 2.22 -15.09 22.37
CA CYS A 115 2.76 -14.72 23.66
C CYS A 115 2.96 -15.99 24.50
N PRO A 116 4.13 -16.22 25.12
CA PRO A 116 4.38 -17.37 25.99
C PRO A 116 3.52 -17.33 27.25
N ASP A 117 3.17 -18.51 27.78
CA ASP A 117 2.31 -18.59 28.96
C ASP A 117 2.94 -17.95 30.20
N ILE A 118 4.27 -18.09 30.40
CA ILE A 118 4.98 -17.39 31.48
C ILE A 118 4.84 -15.86 31.42
N VAL A 119 4.66 -15.28 30.23
CA VAL A 119 4.43 -13.83 30.05
C VAL A 119 2.94 -13.50 30.25
N LYS A 120 2.04 -14.39 29.83
CA LYS A 120 0.58 -14.24 30.07
C LYS A 120 0.27 -14.28 31.55
N ASP A 121 0.86 -15.21 32.30
CA ASP A 121 0.66 -15.39 33.73
C ASP A 121 1.10 -14.16 34.53
N GLN A 122 2.01 -13.36 33.97
CA GLN A 122 2.46 -12.08 34.53
C GLN A 122 1.61 -10.88 34.08
N GLY A 123 0.60 -11.09 33.24
CA GLY A 123 -0.22 -10.01 32.67
C GLY A 123 0.54 -9.08 31.72
N ALA A 124 1.70 -9.52 31.20
CA ALA A 124 2.63 -8.67 30.44
C ALA A 124 2.48 -8.81 28.91
N CYS A 125 1.51 -9.59 28.42
CA CYS A 125 1.29 -9.76 26.98
C CYS A 125 0.63 -8.53 26.35
N PRO A 126 1.20 -7.99 25.26
CA PRO A 126 0.48 -7.04 24.42
C PRO A 126 -0.76 -7.66 23.78
N PRO A 127 -1.70 -6.83 23.26
CA PRO A 127 -2.95 -7.31 22.68
C PRO A 127 -2.78 -8.31 21.53
N GLY A 128 -1.75 -8.13 20.70
CA GLY A 128 -1.42 -9.06 19.62
C GLY A 128 -2.36 -9.05 18.41
N THR A 129 -3.28 -8.08 18.34
CA THR A 129 -4.38 -8.04 17.36
C THR A 129 -4.09 -7.18 16.13
N VAL A 130 -3.00 -6.41 16.12
CA VAL A 130 -2.63 -5.51 15.03
C VAL A 130 -1.18 -5.67 14.63
N THR A 131 -0.92 -5.54 13.32
CA THR A 131 0.43 -5.48 12.78
C THR A 131 0.92 -4.05 12.83
N ALA A 132 1.91 -3.83 13.70
CA ALA A 132 2.51 -2.53 13.92
C ALA A 132 4.03 -2.64 13.77
N MET A 133 4.62 -1.56 13.29
CA MET A 133 6.04 -1.44 13.02
C MET A 133 6.67 -0.44 13.98
N ALA A 134 7.97 -0.62 14.22
CA ALA A 134 8.85 0.38 14.81
C ALA A 134 9.77 0.91 13.71
N TYR A 135 9.64 2.19 13.38
CA TYR A 135 10.48 2.80 12.34
C TYR A 135 11.94 2.87 12.82
N SER A 136 12.98 2.67 12.01
CA SER A 136 12.98 2.20 10.63
C SER A 136 13.43 0.74 10.59
N GLY A 137 12.57 -0.18 10.14
CA GLY A 137 12.94 -1.57 9.84
C GLY A 137 12.55 -2.62 10.88
N GLY A 138 11.96 -2.22 12.01
CA GLY A 138 11.54 -3.13 13.08
C GLY A 138 10.03 -3.39 13.11
N MET A 139 9.64 -4.51 13.70
CA MET A 139 8.27 -4.75 14.16
C MET A 139 8.07 -4.18 15.56
N ASN A 140 6.85 -3.76 15.90
CA ASN A 140 6.52 -3.26 17.24
C ASN A 140 6.29 -4.43 18.22
N THR A 141 7.37 -5.04 18.66
CA THR A 141 7.37 -6.34 19.37
C THR A 141 8.21 -6.32 20.66
N LEU A 142 7.92 -7.22 21.61
CA LEU A 142 8.69 -7.39 22.87
C LEU A 142 9.72 -8.51 22.82
N VAL A 143 9.63 -9.42 21.86
CA VAL A 143 10.46 -10.63 21.85
C VAL A 143 11.96 -10.26 21.89
N PRO A 144 12.77 -10.89 22.76
CA PRO A 144 14.21 -10.66 22.80
C PRO A 144 14.88 -10.83 21.44
N GLY A 145 15.68 -9.82 21.05
CA GLY A 145 16.29 -9.71 19.72
C GLY A 145 15.41 -8.98 18.69
N GLY A 146 14.14 -8.73 19.03
CA GLY A 146 13.17 -8.08 18.17
C GLY A 146 12.79 -8.91 16.94
N GLN A 147 12.09 -8.26 16.03
CA GLN A 147 11.83 -8.76 14.67
C GLN A 147 11.97 -7.60 13.71
N GLY A 148 12.50 -7.86 12.52
CA GLY A 148 12.58 -6.89 11.42
C GLY A 148 11.70 -7.31 10.25
N TYR A 149 11.38 -6.36 9.38
CA TYR A 149 10.73 -6.65 8.10
C TYR A 149 11.69 -6.44 6.94
N TYR A 150 11.54 -7.25 5.89
CA TYR A 150 12.39 -7.23 4.69
C TYR A 150 11.57 -7.57 3.45
N LEU A 151 12.12 -7.28 2.27
CA LEU A 151 11.58 -7.76 1.00
C LEU A 151 12.28 -9.07 0.65
N ASN A 152 11.55 -10.17 0.47
CA ASN A 152 12.16 -11.43 0.03
C ASN A 152 12.59 -11.33 -1.46
N ALA A 153 13.24 -12.37 -1.99
CA ALA A 153 13.70 -12.40 -3.39
C ALA A 153 12.56 -12.22 -4.43
N ASN A 154 11.31 -12.46 -4.01
CA ASN A 154 10.10 -12.28 -4.82
C ASN A 154 9.37 -10.96 -4.51
N TRP A 155 10.03 -10.02 -3.80
CA TRP A 155 9.50 -8.69 -3.46
C TRP A 155 8.27 -8.69 -2.54
N ASN A 156 7.98 -9.81 -1.86
CA ASN A 156 6.98 -9.85 -0.79
C ASN A 156 7.57 -9.29 0.50
N VAL A 157 6.72 -8.73 1.36
CA VAL A 157 7.17 -8.28 2.68
C VAL A 157 7.06 -9.44 3.68
N GLU A 158 8.20 -9.81 4.25
CA GLU A 158 8.31 -10.85 5.28
C GLU A 158 8.90 -10.30 6.58
N VAL A 159 8.69 -11.05 7.66
CA VAL A 159 9.16 -10.75 9.01
C VAL A 159 10.18 -11.79 9.45
N THR A 160 11.25 -11.35 10.09
CA THR A 160 12.24 -12.29 10.66
C THR A 160 11.59 -13.16 11.73
N GLN A 161 12.03 -14.42 11.82
CA GLN A 161 11.59 -15.29 12.90
C GLN A 161 12.03 -14.71 14.25
N ALA A 162 11.19 -14.83 15.26
CA ALA A 162 11.55 -14.50 16.63
C ALA A 162 12.84 -15.20 17.07
N HIS A 163 13.67 -14.48 17.84
CA HIS A 163 14.99 -14.94 18.29
C HIS A 163 15.98 -15.27 17.15
N SER A 164 15.69 -14.87 15.91
CA SER A 164 16.52 -15.13 14.76
C SER A 164 16.71 -13.88 13.91
N SER A 165 17.96 -13.58 13.59
CA SER A 165 18.31 -12.56 12.61
C SER A 165 18.45 -13.13 11.19
N TYR A 166 18.07 -14.39 10.97
CA TYR A 166 18.19 -15.01 9.66
C TYR A 166 17.24 -14.35 8.65
N ILE A 167 17.83 -13.91 7.54
CA ILE A 167 17.13 -13.37 6.38
C ILE A 167 17.60 -14.20 5.16
N PRO A 168 16.68 -14.78 4.36
CA PRO A 168 17.05 -15.58 3.21
C PRO A 168 17.90 -14.82 2.19
N SER A 169 18.82 -15.53 1.51
CA SER A 169 19.61 -14.96 0.42
C SER A 169 18.72 -14.39 -0.69
N GLY A 170 19.16 -13.27 -1.29
CA GLY A 170 18.40 -12.53 -2.31
C GLY A 170 17.34 -11.58 -1.74
N SER A 171 17.18 -11.52 -0.42
CA SER A 171 16.32 -10.53 0.23
C SER A 171 16.95 -9.15 0.27
N THR A 172 16.12 -8.12 0.34
CA THR A 172 16.50 -6.71 0.49
C THR A 172 16.06 -6.20 1.87
N VAL A 173 17.00 -5.59 2.60
CA VAL A 173 16.77 -4.98 3.91
C VAL A 173 16.89 -3.46 3.78
N GLY A 174 16.00 -2.73 4.44
CA GLY A 174 15.98 -1.26 4.35
C GLY A 174 15.36 -0.76 3.05
N GLY A 175 15.56 0.54 2.76
CA GLY A 175 14.92 1.20 1.61
C GLY A 175 13.38 1.18 1.66
N LEU A 176 12.83 1.11 2.87
CA LEU A 176 11.40 1.20 3.15
C LEU A 176 11.19 2.39 4.10
N VAL A 177 10.58 3.45 3.60
CA VAL A 177 10.45 4.73 4.31
C VAL A 177 8.99 5.03 4.65
N ALA A 178 8.74 5.58 5.83
CA ALA A 178 7.41 5.96 6.28
C ALA A 178 7.34 7.48 6.41
N TYR A 179 6.48 8.12 5.63
CA TYR A 179 6.23 9.56 5.73
C TYR A 179 5.17 9.85 6.79
N LYS A 180 5.44 10.83 7.67
CA LYS A 180 4.46 11.33 8.63
C LYS A 180 3.30 11.96 7.87
N ASN A 181 2.08 11.54 8.18
CA ASN A 181 0.85 11.91 7.46
C ASN A 181 0.84 11.54 5.96
N GLY A 182 1.72 10.62 5.55
CA GLY A 182 1.86 10.20 4.16
C GLY A 182 1.77 8.68 4.01
N GLY A 183 2.62 8.14 3.13
CA GLY A 183 2.65 6.73 2.80
C GLY A 183 3.92 6.02 3.23
N PHE A 184 3.84 4.69 3.17
CA PHE A 184 4.97 3.79 3.29
C PHE A 184 5.46 3.47 1.89
N ILE A 185 6.74 3.74 1.61
CA ILE A 185 7.29 3.78 0.25
C ILE A 185 8.49 2.85 0.16
N ASN A 186 8.51 2.02 -0.89
CA ASN A 186 9.69 1.27 -1.28
C ASN A 186 10.59 2.12 -2.18
N THR A 187 11.88 2.21 -1.85
CA THR A 187 12.90 2.92 -2.63
C THR A 187 13.88 1.98 -3.32
N ASN A 188 13.66 0.66 -3.24
CA ASN A 188 14.54 -0.35 -3.81
C ASN A 188 14.07 -0.81 -5.20
N GLY A 189 15.03 -1.23 -6.04
CA GLY A 189 14.77 -2.05 -7.22
C GLY A 189 14.00 -1.39 -8.37
N GLN A 190 14.12 -0.07 -8.56
CA GLN A 190 13.30 0.69 -9.52
C GLN A 190 11.79 0.50 -9.21
N PRO A 191 11.36 1.02 -8.06
CA PRO A 191 10.03 0.74 -7.52
C PRO A 191 8.95 1.36 -8.40
N THR A 192 7.88 0.59 -8.62
CA THR A 192 6.66 1.07 -9.32
C THR A 192 5.47 1.25 -8.36
N GLY A 193 5.71 1.07 -7.06
CA GLY A 193 4.71 1.21 -5.99
C GLY A 193 4.39 -0.11 -5.31
N TRP A 194 3.28 -0.15 -4.58
CA TRP A 194 2.78 -1.38 -3.94
C TRP A 194 1.64 -1.96 -4.75
N VAL A 195 1.52 -3.29 -4.72
CA VAL A 195 0.38 -3.98 -5.32
C VAL A 195 -0.20 -4.99 -4.34
N ALA A 196 -1.52 -5.15 -4.42
CA ALA A 196 -2.27 -6.21 -3.77
C ALA A 196 -2.58 -7.30 -4.80
N CYS A 197 -1.96 -8.46 -4.67
CA CYS A 197 -2.12 -9.58 -5.60
C CYS A 197 -3.15 -10.60 -5.09
N PRO A 198 -4.06 -11.08 -5.95
CA PRO A 198 -5.04 -12.10 -5.56
C PRO A 198 -4.34 -13.43 -5.23
N GLY A 199 -4.99 -14.26 -4.43
CA GLY A 199 -4.50 -15.62 -4.14
C GLY A 199 -4.14 -15.90 -2.67
N GLY A 200 -4.37 -14.96 -1.75
CA GLY A 200 -4.35 -15.27 -0.32
C GLY A 200 -5.57 -16.11 0.08
N SER A 201 -5.44 -16.93 1.12
CA SER A 201 -6.59 -17.61 1.74
C SER A 201 -7.54 -16.60 2.39
N ASP A 202 -8.80 -16.96 2.58
CA ASP A 202 -9.75 -16.17 3.40
C ASP A 202 -10.02 -14.74 2.88
N GLY A 203 -9.82 -14.52 1.58
CA GLY A 203 -10.10 -13.23 0.94
C GLY A 203 -9.05 -12.14 1.17
N ARG A 204 -7.88 -12.48 1.73
CA ARG A 204 -6.73 -11.57 1.83
C ARG A 204 -5.92 -11.53 0.54
N TRP A 205 -5.19 -10.45 0.32
CA TRP A 205 -4.36 -10.24 -0.86
C TRP A 205 -2.89 -10.21 -0.47
N ASN A 206 -2.03 -10.79 -1.29
CA ASN A 206 -0.60 -10.75 -1.06
C ASN A 206 -0.08 -9.33 -1.27
N LEU A 207 0.63 -8.76 -0.29
CA LEU A 207 1.29 -7.47 -0.44
C LEU A 207 2.66 -7.64 -1.10
N VAL A 208 2.82 -7.03 -2.26
CA VAL A 208 4.06 -7.11 -3.03
C VAL A 208 4.57 -5.71 -3.36
N ALA A 209 5.88 -5.52 -3.26
CA ALA A 209 6.56 -4.33 -3.78
C ALA A 209 6.72 -4.49 -5.31
N GLY A 210 5.99 -3.67 -6.07
CA GLY A 210 6.11 -3.62 -7.52
C GLY A 210 7.45 -3.02 -7.93
N ASN A 211 8.03 -3.60 -8.98
CA ASN A 211 9.21 -3.07 -9.66
C ASN A 211 9.13 -3.27 -11.18
N ALA A 212 9.95 -2.53 -11.92
CA ALA A 212 9.96 -2.57 -13.38
C ALA A 212 10.14 -3.97 -13.97
N SER A 213 10.97 -4.83 -13.35
CA SER A 213 11.22 -6.20 -13.83
C SER A 213 10.09 -7.20 -13.57
N SER A 214 9.17 -6.86 -12.65
CA SER A 214 8.05 -7.71 -12.22
C SER A 214 6.72 -7.35 -12.88
N ALA A 215 6.68 -6.33 -13.74
CA ALA A 215 5.44 -5.76 -14.27
C ALA A 215 4.51 -6.80 -14.90
N ASP A 216 5.05 -7.77 -15.65
CA ASP A 216 4.26 -8.84 -16.27
C ASP A 216 3.66 -9.81 -15.25
N ALA A 217 4.42 -10.16 -14.20
CA ALA A 217 3.94 -11.06 -13.15
C ALA A 217 2.85 -10.41 -12.26
N LEU A 218 2.79 -9.08 -12.25
CA LEU A 218 1.87 -8.30 -11.41
C LEU A 218 0.62 -7.79 -12.16
N LYS A 219 0.41 -8.21 -13.41
CA LYS A 219 -0.74 -7.77 -14.24
C LYS A 219 -2.12 -8.02 -13.61
N SER A 220 -2.26 -9.07 -12.80
CA SER A 220 -3.51 -9.40 -12.11
C SER A 220 -3.66 -8.70 -10.75
N CYS A 221 -2.64 -7.94 -10.32
CA CYS A 221 -2.63 -7.28 -9.02
C CYS A 221 -3.23 -5.88 -9.11
N THR A 222 -3.79 -5.42 -8.00
CA THR A 222 -4.31 -4.05 -7.87
C THR A 222 -3.23 -3.15 -7.30
N GLY A 223 -2.85 -2.10 -8.02
CA GLY A 223 -1.96 -1.05 -7.49
C GLY A 223 -2.59 -0.35 -6.29
N ILE A 224 -1.83 -0.17 -5.22
CA ILE A 224 -2.29 0.46 -3.98
C ILE A 224 -1.24 1.43 -3.44
N ASN A 225 -1.70 2.43 -2.70
CA ASN A 225 -0.85 3.17 -1.76
C ASN A 225 -0.97 2.53 -0.37
N LEU A 226 0.08 2.64 0.44
CA LEU A 226 0.06 2.20 1.84
C LEU A 226 0.06 3.43 2.74
N GLN A 227 -1.09 3.77 3.29
CA GLN A 227 -1.25 4.89 4.21
C GLN A 227 -0.60 4.56 5.56
N VAL A 228 0.23 5.47 6.06
CA VAL A 228 0.85 5.36 7.39
C VAL A 228 -0.13 5.89 8.44
N ASN A 229 -0.51 5.04 9.39
CA ASN A 229 -1.28 5.43 10.56
C ASN A 229 -0.32 5.56 11.75
N TYR A 230 0.06 6.79 12.08
CA TYR A 230 0.96 7.07 13.19
C TYR A 230 0.30 6.72 14.53
N LEU A 231 0.95 5.88 15.33
CA LEU A 231 0.48 5.49 16.66
C LEU A 231 1.14 6.32 17.77
N GLY A 232 2.34 6.85 17.53
CA GLY A 232 3.09 7.64 18.48
C GLY A 232 4.60 7.42 18.37
N ASP A 233 5.35 8.02 19.28
CA ASP A 233 6.81 7.96 19.29
C ASP A 233 7.33 6.62 19.85
N SER A 234 8.62 6.55 20.19
CA SER A 234 9.23 5.34 20.73
C SER A 234 8.68 4.88 22.09
N SER A 235 7.92 5.72 22.80
CA SER A 235 7.31 5.39 24.09
C SER A 235 6.04 4.54 23.97
N VAL A 236 5.44 4.46 22.78
CA VAL A 236 4.25 3.63 22.55
C VAL A 236 4.58 2.17 22.81
N PRO A 237 3.79 1.47 23.64
CA PRO A 237 4.01 0.06 23.94
C PRO A 237 4.02 -0.84 22.70
N ALA A 238 4.68 -1.98 22.82
CA ALA A 238 4.62 -3.02 21.82
C ALA A 238 3.18 -3.47 21.56
N SER A 239 2.90 -3.87 20.31
CA SER A 239 1.56 -4.34 19.92
C SER A 239 1.44 -5.86 19.94
N ALA A 240 2.56 -6.58 19.96
CA ALA A 240 2.62 -8.03 20.08
C ALA A 240 3.83 -8.45 20.94
N TRP A 241 3.76 -9.64 21.56
CA TRP A 241 4.98 -10.22 22.12
C TRP A 241 5.91 -10.74 21.02
N GLN A 242 5.37 -11.49 20.05
CA GLN A 242 6.00 -11.74 18.75
C GLN A 242 4.95 -11.86 17.64
N TYR A 243 5.34 -11.54 16.42
CA TYR A 243 4.58 -11.78 15.20
C TYR A 243 4.92 -13.16 14.62
N ILE A 244 3.91 -13.94 14.23
CA ILE A 244 4.08 -15.31 13.69
C ILE A 244 3.49 -15.48 12.29
#